data_AF-A0A1Y0C7V1-F1
#
_entry.id   AF-A0A1Y0C7V1-F1
#
_cell.length_a   1.000
_cell.length_b   1.000
_cell.length_c   1.000
_cell.angle_alpha   90.00
_cell.angle_beta   90.00
_cell.angle_gamma   90.00
#
_symmetry.space_group_name_H-M   'P 1'
#
loop_
_entity.id
_entity.type
_entity.pdbx_description
1 polymer ?
#
loop_
_entity_poly.entity_id
_entity_poly.type
_entity_poly.pdbx_seq_one_letter_code
_entity_poly.pdbx_strand_id
1 'polypeptide(L)'
;MLKRIVAASTVALGAVLATATGVAHADDVVVRDANGIPWSWPTEASCIKDGPDQHLANSDDDDFLKYWYCLKHDDGLWYLHNTDSPTDRVD
;
A
#
# COMPACT_ATOMS: atom_id res chain seq x y z
N MET A 1 -10.95 -19.98 -49.94
CA MET A 1 -11.92 -18.94 -49.50
C MET A 1 -12.04 -19.04 -47.99
N LEU A 2 -11.41 -18.14 -47.23
CA LEU A 2 -11.32 -18.22 -45.77
C LEU A 2 -12.38 -17.31 -45.14
N LYS A 3 -13.29 -17.91 -44.36
CA LYS A 3 -14.42 -17.26 -43.68
C LYS A 3 -13.93 -16.16 -42.74
N ARG A 4 -14.38 -14.93 -42.98
CA ARG A 4 -14.25 -13.79 -42.06
C ARG A 4 -15.19 -14.01 -40.87
N ILE A 5 -14.65 -14.21 -39.68
CA ILE A 5 -15.42 -14.11 -38.44
C ILE A 5 -15.13 -12.72 -37.87
N VAL A 6 -16.12 -11.85 -37.98
CA VAL A 6 -16.18 -10.55 -37.31
C VAL A 6 -16.66 -10.83 -35.89
N ALA A 7 -15.81 -10.60 -34.89
CA ALA A 7 -16.20 -10.57 -33.49
C ALA A 7 -16.29 -9.10 -33.05
N ALA A 8 -17.44 -8.49 -33.30
CA ALA A 8 -17.80 -7.21 -32.69
C ALA A 8 -18.34 -7.52 -31.28
N SER A 9 -17.55 -7.19 -30.25
CA SER A 9 -17.99 -7.27 -28.86
C SER A 9 -17.87 -5.88 -28.24
N THR A 10 -18.88 -5.04 -28.42
CA THR A 10 -19.05 -3.82 -27.64
C THR A 10 -19.60 -4.21 -26.28
N VAL A 11 -18.76 -4.23 -25.24
CA VAL A 11 -19.23 -4.28 -23.85
C VAL A 11 -19.37 -2.83 -23.39
N ALA A 12 -20.61 -2.36 -23.39
CA ALA A 12 -20.97 -1.10 -22.75
C ALA A 12 -22.02 -1.36 -21.67
N LEU A 13 -21.86 -0.62 -20.57
CA LEU A 13 -22.76 -0.38 -19.42
C LEU A 13 -22.56 -1.23 -18.16
N GLY A 14 -22.13 -0.52 -17.10
CA GLY A 14 -22.23 -0.97 -15.72
C GLY A 14 -21.43 -0.13 -14.75
N ALA A 15 -21.73 1.17 -14.64
CA ALA A 15 -21.31 1.94 -13.47
C ALA A 15 -22.03 1.36 -12.24
N VAL A 16 -21.32 0.56 -11.45
CA VAL A 16 -21.75 0.20 -10.09
C VAL A 16 -20.80 0.91 -9.14
N LEU A 17 -21.39 1.86 -8.42
CA LEU A 17 -20.76 2.69 -7.42
C LEU A 17 -20.14 1.82 -6.32
N ALA A 18 -18.94 2.23 -5.92
CA ALA A 18 -18.43 2.28 -4.55
C ALA A 18 -19.01 1.25 -3.56
N THR A 19 -18.25 0.18 -3.27
CA THR A 19 -18.21 -0.48 -1.95
C THR A 19 -17.10 -1.53 -1.95
N ALA A 20 -15.87 -1.10 -2.15
CA ALA A 20 -14.70 -1.96 -1.92
C ALA A 20 -13.60 -1.18 -1.20
N THR A 21 -13.96 -0.52 -0.10
CA THR A 21 -13.01 -0.21 0.96
C THR A 21 -13.47 -0.98 2.18
N GLY A 22 -13.41 -2.32 2.07
CA GLY A 22 -13.27 -3.12 3.27
C GLY A 22 -11.96 -2.67 3.89
N VAL A 23 -12.06 -1.82 4.91
CA VAL A 23 -10.91 -1.40 5.69
C VAL A 23 -10.51 -2.64 6.46
N ALA A 24 -9.56 -3.40 5.90
CA ALA A 24 -8.83 -4.35 6.72
C ALA A 24 -8.13 -3.50 7.78
N HIS A 25 -8.48 -3.71 9.05
CA HIS A 25 -7.64 -3.27 10.16
C HIS A 25 -6.32 -4.06 10.02
N ALA A 26 -5.42 -3.55 9.19
CA ALA A 26 -4.05 -4.02 9.16
C ALA A 26 -3.40 -3.36 10.35
N ASP A 27 -2.99 -4.15 11.33
CA ASP A 27 -2.29 -3.66 12.52
C ASP A 27 -1.03 -2.86 12.12
N ASP A 28 -0.52 -3.05 10.88
CA ASP A 28 0.52 -2.21 10.28
C ASP A 28 0.28 -1.92 8.78
N VAL A 29 0.57 -0.69 8.34
CA VAL A 29 0.46 -0.27 6.92
C VAL A 29 1.84 0.00 6.32
N VAL A 30 2.13 -0.64 5.17
CA VAL A 30 3.33 -0.35 4.37
C VAL A 30 3.09 0.88 3.51
N VAL A 31 3.98 1.88 3.64
CA VAL A 31 3.93 3.12 2.85
C VAL A 31 4.19 2.83 1.36
N ARG A 32 3.36 3.38 0.46
CA ARG A 32 3.38 3.14 -0.99
C ARG A 32 3.42 4.43 -1.79
N ASP A 33 3.96 4.36 -3.01
CA ASP A 33 3.91 5.45 -3.99
C ASP A 33 2.54 5.56 -4.69
N ALA A 34 2.40 6.53 -5.59
CA ALA A 34 1.17 6.78 -6.34
C ALA A 34 0.74 5.61 -7.26
N ASN A 35 1.62 4.66 -7.55
CA ASN A 35 1.33 3.46 -8.34
C ASN A 35 1.06 2.23 -7.45
N GLY A 36 1.06 2.39 -6.12
CA GLY A 36 0.88 1.32 -5.17
C GLY A 36 2.14 0.50 -4.90
N ILE A 37 3.31 0.92 -5.37
CA ILE A 37 4.59 0.25 -5.11
C ILE A 37 5.08 0.66 -3.70
N PRO A 38 5.41 -0.30 -2.82
CA PRO A 38 5.99 0.02 -1.52
C PRO A 38 7.26 0.86 -1.64
N TRP A 39 7.39 1.86 -0.79
CA TRP A 39 8.70 2.47 -0.58
C TRP A 39 9.62 1.46 0.11
N SER A 40 10.85 1.41 -0.37
CA SER A 40 11.84 0.47 0.13
C SER A 40 13.23 1.11 0.12
N TRP A 41 14.04 0.78 1.11
CA TRP A 41 15.37 1.36 1.29
C TRP A 41 16.46 0.29 1.36
N PRO A 42 17.70 0.63 0.94
CA PRO A 42 18.83 -0.30 1.07
C PRO A 42 19.28 -0.54 2.51
N THR A 43 18.98 0.37 3.44
CA THR A 43 19.40 0.28 4.84
C THR A 43 18.28 0.67 5.81
N GLU A 44 18.28 0.07 7.01
CA GLU A 44 17.35 0.42 8.09
C GLU A 44 17.45 1.91 8.45
N ALA A 45 18.68 2.43 8.54
CA ALA A 45 18.94 3.81 8.92
C ALA A 45 18.33 4.83 7.94
N SER A 46 18.36 4.53 6.63
CA SER A 46 17.68 5.37 5.63
C SER A 46 16.16 5.23 5.69
N CYS A 47 15.65 4.04 5.99
CA CYS A 47 14.21 3.82 6.13
C CYS A 47 13.63 4.60 7.31
N ILE A 48 14.20 4.46 8.51
CA ILE A 48 13.63 5.08 9.72
C ILE A 48 13.79 6.60 9.72
N LYS A 49 14.81 7.11 9.02
CA LYS A 49 15.03 8.54 8.85
C LYS A 49 13.88 9.23 8.13
N ASP A 50 13.30 8.57 7.13
CA ASP A 50 12.22 9.14 6.30
C ASP A 50 10.85 8.95 6.95
N GLY A 51 10.74 8.10 7.98
CA GLY A 51 9.51 7.81 8.73
C GLY A 51 8.70 9.05 9.12
N PRO A 52 9.27 9.99 9.89
CA PRO A 52 8.56 11.20 10.32
C PRO A 52 8.03 12.10 9.21
N ASP A 53 8.53 11.95 7.97
CA ASP A 53 8.08 12.71 6.80
C ASP A 53 7.04 11.93 5.96
N GLN A 54 6.81 10.64 6.24
CA GLN A 54 5.81 9.83 5.56
C GLN A 54 4.45 9.93 6.26
N HIS A 55 3.44 10.31 5.47
CA HIS A 55 2.07 10.43 5.92
C HIS A 55 1.15 9.51 5.13
N LEU A 56 0.15 8.94 5.80
CA LEU A 56 -0.91 8.19 5.16
C LEU A 56 -1.86 9.13 4.42
N ALA A 57 -2.50 8.60 3.37
CA ALA A 57 -3.41 9.40 2.54
C ALA A 57 -4.70 9.81 3.28
N ASN A 58 -5.09 9.06 4.31
CA ASN A 58 -6.22 9.34 5.17
C ASN A 58 -5.70 9.94 6.49
N SER A 59 -6.23 11.11 6.89
CA SER A 59 -5.80 11.81 8.10
C SER A 59 -6.15 11.08 9.40
N ASP A 60 -7.29 10.38 9.45
CA ASP A 60 -7.70 9.62 10.63
C ASP A 60 -6.74 8.44 10.86
N ASP A 61 -6.33 7.77 9.77
CA ASP A 61 -5.34 6.69 9.84
C ASP A 61 -3.94 7.23 10.18
N ASP A 62 -3.55 8.39 9.65
CA ASP A 62 -2.26 9.04 9.94
C ASP A 62 -2.13 9.44 11.42
N ASP A 63 -3.22 9.98 12.00
CA ASP A 63 -3.29 10.33 13.42
C ASP A 63 -3.29 9.08 14.33
N PHE A 64 -3.91 7.99 13.87
CA PHE A 64 -4.00 6.73 14.61
C PHE A 64 -2.67 5.94 14.56
N LEU A 65 -2.10 5.74 13.39
CA LEU A 65 -0.89 4.94 13.13
C LEU A 65 0.39 5.78 13.17
N LYS A 66 0.55 6.58 14.22
CA LYS A 66 1.59 7.62 14.35
C LYS A 66 3.00 7.14 14.71
N TYR A 67 3.22 5.83 14.86
CA TYR A 67 4.53 5.28 15.15
C TYR A 67 5.10 4.60 13.90
N TRP A 68 6.41 4.72 13.73
CA TRP A 68 7.11 4.14 12.59
C TRP A 68 8.10 3.08 13.04
N TYR A 69 8.20 2.02 12.26
CA TYR A 69 9.32 1.09 12.34
C TYR A 69 9.72 0.59 10.96
N CYS A 70 10.91 0.01 10.87
CA CYS A 70 11.44 -0.57 9.64
C CYS A 70 11.64 -2.07 9.81
N LEU A 71 11.17 -2.83 8.83
CA LEU A 71 11.35 -4.28 8.76
C LEU A 71 12.10 -4.65 7.49
N LYS A 72 13.03 -5.61 7.61
CA LYS A 72 13.75 -6.15 6.46
C LYS A 72 13.01 -7.36 5.92
N HIS A 73 12.73 -7.37 4.62
CA HIS A 73 12.06 -8.50 3.95
C HIS A 73 13.05 -9.41 3.23
N ASP A 74 12.53 -10.53 2.71
CA ASP A 74 13.30 -11.58 2.02
C ASP A 74 14.04 -11.11 0.76
N ASP A 75 13.58 -10.01 0.15
CA ASP A 75 14.24 -9.38 -1.00
C ASP A 75 15.48 -8.55 -0.60
N GLY A 76 15.75 -8.45 0.70
CA GLY A 76 16.89 -7.75 1.25
C GLY A 76 16.68 -6.26 1.46
N LEU A 77 15.50 -5.72 1.17
CA LEU A 77 15.16 -4.31 1.33
C LEU A 77 14.46 -4.05 2.66
N TRP A 78 14.52 -2.80 3.10
CA TRP A 78 13.86 -2.31 4.30
C TRP A 78 12.58 -1.58 3.93
N TYR A 79 11.50 -1.85 4.65
CA TYR A 79 10.18 -1.29 4.43
C TYR A 79 9.76 -0.50 5.65
N LEU A 80 9.11 0.63 5.43
CA LEU A 80 8.60 1.50 6.48
C LEU A 80 7.15 1.15 6.75
N HIS A 81 6.85 0.92 8.03
CA HIS A 81 5.52 0.57 8.52
C HIS A 81 5.03 1.63 9.50
N ASN A 82 3.74 1.93 9.43
CA ASN A 82 3.01 2.73 10.40
C ASN A 82 2.19 1.83 11.32
N THR A 83 2.22 2.12 12.63
CA THR A 83 1.56 1.34 13.68
C THR A 83 0.96 2.24 14.77
N ASP A 84 -0.04 1.77 15.51
CA ASP A 84 -0.67 2.50 16.63
C ASP A 84 0.05 2.25 17.97
N SER A 85 1.02 1.34 17.99
CA SER A 85 1.74 0.90 19.18
C SER A 85 3.26 1.08 19.03
N PRO A 86 3.94 1.74 19.98
CA PRO A 86 5.39 1.99 19.88
C PRO A 86 6.24 0.72 20.02
N THR A 87 5.63 -0.41 20.37
CA THR A 87 6.34 -1.67 20.63
C THR A 87 5.93 -2.82 19.72
N ASP A 88 4.81 -2.70 19.01
CA ASP A 88 4.34 -3.77 18.15
C ASP A 88 5.03 -3.71 16.79
N ARG A 89 5.26 -4.88 16.21
CA ARG A 89 5.88 -5.09 14.91
C ARG A 89 5.26 -6.34 14.30
N VAL A 90 5.00 -6.34 13.00
CA VAL A 90 4.71 -7.61 12.30
C VAL A 90 5.99 -8.47 12.23
N ASP A 91 5.81 -9.75 12.56
CA ASP A 91 6.83 -10.80 12.49
C ASP A 91 6.89 -11.47 11.09
#